data_AF-A0A7Y7M566-F1
#
_entry.id   AF-A0A7Y7M566-F1
#
_cell.length_a   1.000
_cell.length_b   1.000
_cell.length_c   1.000
_cell.angle_alpha   90.00
_cell.angle_beta   90.00
_cell.angle_gamma   90.00
#
_symmetry.space_group_name_H-M   'P 1'
#
loop_
_entity.id
_entity.type
_entity.pdbx_description
1 polymer ?
#
loop_
_entity_poly.entity_id
_entity_poly.type
_entity_poly.pdbx_seq_one_letter_code
_entity_poly.pdbx_strand_id
1 'polypeptide(L)' 'MKIIGALETIETGAIERTESECTDYRHGIDALRRLLPDGVRLLSVRVER' A
#
# COMPACT_ATOMS: atom_id res chain seq x y z
N MET A 1 11.32 -0.35 -10.34
CA MET A 1 9.92 -0.77 -10.16
C MET A 1 9.41 -0.28 -8.82
N LYS A 2 8.26 0.37 -8.82
CA LYS A 2 7.63 0.99 -7.68
C LYS A 2 6.26 0.36 -7.47
N ILE A 3 5.92 0.06 -6.22
CA ILE A 3 4.57 -0.34 -5.82
C ILE A 3 3.88 0.86 -5.22
N ILE A 4 2.65 1.12 -5.66
CA ILE A 4 1.83 2.22 -5.20
C ILE A 4 0.56 1.62 -4.59
N GLY A 5 0.35 1.89 -3.31
CA GLY A 5 -0.81 1.48 -2.55
C GLY A 5 -1.73 2.64 -2.23
N ALA A 6 -3.04 2.46 -2.42
CA ALA A 6 -4.05 3.36 -1.86
C ALA A 6 -4.52 2.78 -0.53
N LEU A 7 -4.37 3.56 0.53
CA LEU A 7 -4.75 3.22 1.90
C LEU A 7 -5.99 4.00 2.30
N GLU A 8 -6.88 3.37 3.05
CA GLU A 8 -8.04 4.04 3.63
C GLU A 8 -8.08 3.82 5.13
N THR A 9 -8.21 4.90 5.88
CA THR A 9 -8.48 4.87 7.32
C THR A 9 -9.95 4.58 7.54
N ILE A 10 -10.27 3.45 8.17
CA ILE A 10 -11.65 2.94 8.32
C ILE A 10 -12.52 3.91 9.12
N GLU A 11 -11.96 4.56 10.14
CA GLU A 11 -12.70 5.46 11.04
C GLU A 11 -13.13 6.77 10.36
N THR A 12 -12.33 7.28 9.42
CA THR A 12 -12.53 8.60 8.82
C THR A 12 -12.84 8.56 7.32
N GLY A 13 -12.62 7.42 6.67
CA GLY A 13 -12.66 7.29 5.21
C GLY A 13 -11.54 8.06 4.50
N ALA A 14 -10.53 8.53 5.22
CA ALA A 14 -9.41 9.27 4.62
C ALA A 14 -8.60 8.35 3.71
N ILE A 15 -8.36 8.79 2.48
CA ILE A 15 -7.59 8.03 1.49
C ILE A 15 -6.22 8.66 1.30
N GLU A 16 -5.19 7.86 1.51
CA GLU A 16 -3.80 8.25 1.33
C GLU A 16 -3.10 7.35 0.32
N ARG A 17 -2.05 7.88 -0.32
CA ARG A 17 -1.20 7.09 -1.22
C ARG A 17 0.15 6.87 -0.58
N THR A 18 0.60 5.63 -0.63
CA THR A 18 1.95 5.25 -0.24
C THR A 18 2.66 4.63 -1.44
N GLU A 19 3.95 4.89 -1.54
CA GLU A 19 4.80 4.36 -2.59
C GLU A 19 6.08 3.78 -2.00
N SER A 20 6.50 2.65 -2.56
CA SER A 20 7.71 1.98 -2.13
C SER A 20 8.44 1.38 -3.32
N GLU A 21 9.76 1.52 -3.35
CA GLU A 21 10.58 0.84 -4.34
C GLU A 21 10.69 -0.64 -3.99
N CYS A 22 10.53 -1.50 -4.98
CA CYS A 22 10.63 -2.94 -4.79
C CYS A 22 11.23 -3.63 -6.01
N THR A 23 11.98 -4.70 -5.76
CA THR A 23 12.61 -5.51 -6.82
C THR A 23 11.58 -6.40 -7.53
N ASP A 24 10.58 -6.89 -6.79
CA ASP A 24 9.45 -7.64 -7.33
C ASP A 24 8.13 -7.31 -6.60
N TYR A 25 7.02 -7.66 -7.26
CA TYR A 25 5.68 -7.30 -6.82
C TYR A 25 5.29 -8.00 -5.51
N ARG A 26 5.72 -9.25 -5.31
CA ARG A 26 5.37 -10.04 -4.12
C ARG A 26 6.05 -9.45 -2.88
N HIS A 27 7.33 -9.13 -2.97
CA HIS A 27 8.03 -8.44 -1.89
C HIS A 27 7.43 -7.05 -1.63
N GLY A 28 7.06 -6.30 -2.69
CA GLY A 28 6.41 -5.00 -2.53
C GLY A 28 5.07 -5.07 -1.80
N ILE A 29 4.20 -6.03 -2.15
CA ILE A 29 2.88 -6.15 -1.53
C ILE A 29 2.96 -6.66 -0.09
N ASP A 30 3.89 -7.59 0.19
CA ASP A 30 4.11 -8.10 1.55
C ASP A 30 4.66 -7.00 2.46
N ALA A 31 5.57 -6.16 1.95
CA ALA A 31 6.06 -5.00 2.68
C ALA A 31 4.93 -4.02 2.99
N LEU A 32 4.09 -3.67 2.00
CA LEU A 32 2.94 -2.80 2.21
C LEU A 32 1.99 -3.34 3.28
N ARG A 33 1.63 -4.62 3.20
CA ARG A 33 0.69 -5.26 4.13
C ARG A 33 1.21 -5.30 5.57
N ARG A 34 2.51 -5.53 5.76
CA ARG A 34 3.14 -5.54 7.09
C ARG A 34 3.23 -4.17 7.74
N LEU A 35 3.24 -3.11 6.93
CA LEU A 35 3.37 -1.72 7.38
C LEU A 35 2.02 -1.03 7.58
N LEU A 36 0.89 -1.71 7.30
CA LEU A 36 -0.43 -1.14 7.52
C LEU A 36 -0.68 -0.94 9.02
N PRO A 37 -0.96 0.30 9.46
CA PRO A 37 -1.41 0.55 10.81
C PRO A 37 -2.77 -0.09 11.07
N ASP A 38 -3.06 -0.37 12.34
CA ASP A 38 -4.41 -0.79 12.75
C ASP A 38 -5.45 0.25 12.34
N GLY A 39 -6.61 -0.21 11.89
CA GLY A 39 -7.68 0.67 11.39
C GLY A 39 -7.45 1.21 9.98
N VAL A 40 -6.39 0.80 9.29
CA VAL A 40 -6.13 1.15 7.88
C VAL A 40 -6.29 -0.09 7.00
N ARG A 41 -6.97 0.06 5.86
CA ARG A 41 -7.11 -0.99 4.84
C ARG A 41 -6.46 -0.60 3.52
N LEU A 42 -5.94 -1.60 2.82
CA LEU A 42 -5.38 -1.44 1.48
C LEU A 42 -6.50 -1.59 0.45
N LEU A 43 -6.82 -0.51 -0.27
CA LEU A 43 -7.88 -0.49 -1.27
C LEU A 43 -7.42 -1.00 -2.63
N SER A 44 -6.23 -0.57 -3.07
CA SER A 44 -5.69 -0.96 -4.36
C SER A 44 -4.17 -0.94 -4.33
N VAL A 45 -3.58 -1.76 -5.19
CA VAL A 45 -2.15 -1.87 -5.38
C VAL A 45 -1.86 -1.88 -6.87
N ARG A 46 -0.98 -1.00 -7.32
CA ARG A 46 -0.50 -0.97 -8.70
C ARG A 46 1.02 -0.94 -8.73
N VAL A 47 1.58 -1.36 -9.86
CA VAL A 47 3.02 -1.41 -10.07
C VAL A 47 3.37 -0.51 -11.24
N GLU A 48 4.36 0.34 -11.05
CA GLU A 48 5.00 1.12 -12.12
C GLU A 48 6.41 0.55 -12.31
N ARG A 49 6.75 0.18 -13.56
CA ARG A 49 8.05 -0.43 -13.89
C ARG A 49 9.10 0.62 -14.21
#